data_AF-A0AAW0JLN0-F1
#
_entry.id   AF-A0AAW0JLN0-F1
#
_cell.length_a   1.000
_cell.length_b   1.000
_cell.length_c   1.000
_cell.angle_alpha   90.00
_cell.angle_beta   90.00
_cell.angle_gamma   90.00
#
_symmetry.space_group_name_H-M   'P 1'
#
loop_
_entity.id
_entity.type
_entity.pdbx_description
1 polymer ?
#
loop_
_entity_poly.entity_id
_entity_poly.type
_entity_poly.pdbx_seq_one_letter_code
_entity_poly.pdbx_strand_id
1 'polypeptide(L)'
;MFSNAGMGRATHTCEQSVLDVDLSAYDKVMAVNTRGMVACVKNTAKAMFEGRVKGSIVCTASMVVTIGGDKFIDYVMSKHAVLGLVRSASLQLGAYGIRVNCVPPRMVHGSHT
;
A
#
# COMPACT_ATOMS: atom_id res chain seq x y z
N MET A 1 8.49 8.13 -8.84
CA MET A 1 7.03 7.85 -8.97
C MET A 1 6.38 7.97 -7.61
N PHE A 2 5.17 8.55 -7.53
CA PHE A 2 4.32 8.56 -6.34
C PHE A 2 3.10 7.66 -6.61
N SER A 3 2.90 6.61 -5.81
CA SER A 3 1.73 5.72 -5.91
C SER A 3 0.83 5.91 -4.69
N ASN A 4 -0.31 6.58 -4.89
CA ASN A 4 -1.26 7.00 -3.84
C ASN A 4 -2.62 6.28 -3.91
N ALA A 5 -2.76 5.22 -4.71
CA ALA A 5 -4.03 4.52 -4.78
C ALA A 5 -4.31 3.78 -3.46
N GLY A 6 -5.37 4.19 -2.75
CA GLY A 6 -5.84 3.51 -1.56
C GLY A 6 -7.28 3.91 -1.26
N MET A 7 -8.17 2.93 -1.16
CA MET A 7 -9.53 3.15 -0.66
C MET A 7 -9.60 2.69 0.79
N GLY A 8 -10.04 3.58 1.69
CA GLY A 8 -10.34 3.25 3.08
C GLY A 8 -11.77 2.73 3.30
N ARG A 9 -12.64 2.84 2.27
CA ARG A 9 -14.06 2.48 2.34
C ARG A 9 -14.49 1.91 0.98
N ALA A 10 -14.34 0.60 0.80
CA ALA A 10 -14.90 -0.09 -0.38
C ALA A 10 -16.36 -0.50 -0.17
N THR A 11 -16.85 -0.52 1.07
CA THR A 11 -18.21 -0.94 1.41
C THR A 11 -18.74 -0.05 2.54
N HIS A 12 -19.99 0.37 2.44
CA HIS A 12 -20.72 1.03 3.54
C HIS A 12 -21.05 0.07 4.70
N THR A 13 -20.37 -1.07 4.79
CA THR A 13 -20.75 -2.20 5.64
C THR A 13 -19.51 -2.96 6.13
N CYS A 14 -19.62 -3.32 7.40
CA CYS A 14 -18.75 -4.15 8.22
C CYS A 14 -17.43 -3.56 8.69
N GLU A 15 -17.44 -3.13 9.95
CA GLU A 15 -16.30 -3.31 10.84
C GLU A 15 -15.90 -4.79 10.81
N GLN A 16 -15.02 -5.20 9.88
CA GLN A 16 -14.58 -6.59 9.84
C GLN A 16 -13.75 -6.89 11.10
N SER A 17 -14.10 -7.99 11.77
CA SER A 17 -13.39 -8.53 12.91
C SER A 17 -12.71 -9.84 12.52
N VAL A 18 -11.71 -10.27 13.27
CA VAL A 18 -11.03 -11.56 13.03
C VAL A 18 -12.00 -12.75 13.06
N LEU A 19 -13.10 -12.64 13.81
CA LEU A 19 -14.08 -13.72 13.96
C LEU A 19 -15.10 -13.75 12.81
N ASP A 20 -15.25 -12.66 12.07
CA ASP A 20 -16.26 -12.50 11.03
C ASP A 20 -15.71 -11.66 9.87
N VAL A 21 -14.91 -12.31 9.03
CA VAL A 21 -14.32 -11.73 7.83
C VAL A 21 -15.12 -12.19 6.61
N ASP A 22 -15.76 -11.26 5.93
CA ASP A 22 -16.25 -11.51 4.57
C ASP A 22 -15.05 -11.50 3.61
N LEU A 23 -14.69 -12.69 3.12
CA LEU A 23 -13.58 -12.89 2.19
C LEU A 23 -13.80 -12.18 0.85
N SER A 24 -15.04 -11.99 0.39
CA SER A 24 -15.34 -11.27 -0.85
C SER A 24 -15.03 -9.78 -0.71
N ALA A 25 -15.36 -9.20 0.45
CA ALA A 25 -14.99 -7.82 0.77
C ALA A 25 -13.47 -7.66 0.94
N TYR A 26 -12.82 -8.60 1.65
CA TYR A 26 -11.37 -8.66 1.77
C TYR A 26 -10.66 -8.69 0.40
N ASP A 27 -11.09 -9.57 -0.50
CA ASP A 27 -10.50 -9.71 -1.83
C ASP A 27 -10.61 -8.41 -2.65
N LYS A 28 -11.73 -7.68 -2.53
CA LYS A 28 -11.90 -6.36 -3.16
C LYS A 28 -10.92 -5.35 -2.59
N VAL A 29 -10.76 -5.29 -1.27
CA VAL A 29 -9.79 -4.39 -0.61
C VAL A 29 -8.36 -4.71 -1.03
N MET A 30 -7.99 -5.98 -1.08
CA MET A 30 -6.67 -6.42 -1.51
C MET A 30 -6.43 -6.17 -3.00
N ALA A 31 -7.42 -6.38 -3.85
CA ALA A 31 -7.33 -6.09 -5.28
C ALA A 31 -7.04 -4.62 -5.56
N VAL A 32 -7.63 -3.71 -4.78
CA VAL A 32 -7.40 -2.27 -4.94
C VAL A 32 -6.08 -1.84 -4.29
N ASN A 33 -5.93 -2.10 -2.98
CA ASN A 33 -4.85 -1.53 -2.18
C ASN A 33 -3.50 -2.24 -2.39
N THR A 34 -3.53 -3.57 -2.59
CA THR A 34 -2.31 -4.37 -2.67
C THR A 34 -1.95 -4.67 -4.12
N ARG A 35 -2.86 -5.26 -4.90
CA ARG A 35 -2.56 -5.66 -6.29
C ARG A 35 -2.24 -4.47 -7.19
N GLY A 36 -2.96 -3.35 -7.03
CA GLY A 36 -2.64 -2.09 -7.71
C GLY A 36 -1.21 -1.62 -7.41
N MET A 37 -0.82 -1.64 -6.13
CA MET A 37 0.52 -1.24 -5.71
C MET A 37 1.61 -2.16 -6.26
N VAL A 38 1.39 -3.48 -6.24
CA VAL A 38 2.32 -4.46 -6.83
C VAL A 38 2.54 -4.17 -8.31
N ALA A 39 1.46 -3.94 -9.07
CA ALA A 39 1.55 -3.65 -10.50
C ALA A 39 2.34 -2.35 -10.76
N CYS A 40 2.09 -1.30 -9.98
CA CYS A 40 2.81 -0.03 -10.05
C CYS A 40 4.32 -0.21 -9.78
N VAL A 41 4.67 -0.80 -8.64
CA VAL A 41 6.07 -1.00 -8.26
C VAL A 41 6.79 -1.88 -9.27
N LYS A 42 6.17 -2.99 -9.70
CA LYS A 42 6.73 -3.91 -10.71
C LYS A 42 7.05 -3.17 -12.01
N ASN A 43 6.09 -2.45 -12.58
CA ASN A 43 6.26 -1.81 -13.88
C ASN A 43 7.28 -0.67 -13.81
N THR A 44 7.24 0.14 -12.75
CA THR A 44 8.21 1.24 -12.57
C THR A 44 9.62 0.72 -12.29
N ALA A 45 9.78 -0.28 -11.42
CA ALA A 45 11.07 -0.88 -11.16
C ALA A 45 11.67 -1.49 -12.43
N LYS A 46 10.86 -2.20 -13.23
CA LYS A 46 11.27 -2.76 -14.51
C LYS A 46 11.75 -1.67 -15.47
N ALA A 47 10.97 -0.61 -15.67
CA ALA A 47 11.34 0.49 -16.55
C ALA A 47 12.63 1.21 -16.09
N MET A 48 12.79 1.43 -14.78
CA MET A 48 14.01 2.03 -14.21
C MET A 48 15.23 1.11 -14.40
N PHE A 49 15.07 -0.19 -14.17
CA PHE A 49 16.13 -1.17 -14.36
C PHE A 49 16.58 -1.25 -15.82
N GLU A 50 15.64 -1.43 -16.76
CA GLU A 50 15.94 -1.54 -18.20
C GLU A 50 16.54 -0.24 -18.76
N GLY A 51 16.04 0.92 -18.32
CA GLY A 51 16.56 2.23 -18.69
C GLY A 51 17.86 2.63 -17.97
N ARG A 52 18.38 1.79 -17.06
CA ARG A 52 19.53 2.11 -16.19
C ARG A 52 19.37 3.43 -15.41
N VAL A 53 18.12 3.76 -15.06
CA VAL A 53 17.76 4.97 -14.33
C VAL A 53 17.80 4.69 -12.84
N LYS A 54 18.68 5.39 -12.13
CA LYS A 54 18.71 5.40 -10.66
C LYS A 54 17.64 6.35 -10.13
N GLY A 55 17.13 6.11 -8.92
CA GLY A 55 16.14 7.02 -8.33
C GLY A 55 15.35 6.42 -7.20
N SER A 56 14.10 6.87 -7.03
CA SER A 56 13.22 6.38 -5.98
C SER A 56 11.76 6.19 -6.39
N ILE A 57 11.18 5.10 -5.91
CA ILE A 57 9.75 4.78 -5.94
C ILE A 57 9.18 5.07 -4.56
N VAL A 58 8.12 5.88 -4.49
CA VAL A 58 7.45 6.24 -3.24
C VAL A 58 6.03 5.70 -3.25
N CYS A 59 5.71 4.89 -2.26
CA CYS A 59 4.39 4.29 -2.05
C CYS A 59 3.68 4.93 -0.85
N THR A 60 2.38 5.16 -0.93
CA THR A 60 1.58 5.64 0.21
C THR A 60 1.03 4.47 1.04
N ALA A 61 1.44 4.35 2.32
CA ALA A 61 0.82 3.41 3.27
C ALA A 61 -0.28 4.09 4.09
N SER A 62 -0.45 3.74 5.36
CA SER A 62 -1.37 4.33 6.33
C SER A 62 -0.78 4.10 7.72
N MET A 63 -1.07 4.96 8.70
CA MET A 63 -0.53 4.84 10.07
C MET A 63 -0.98 3.56 10.78
N VAL A 64 -2.05 2.91 10.30
CA VAL A 64 -2.54 1.62 10.81
C VAL A 64 -1.51 0.48 10.71
N VAL A 65 -0.47 0.63 9.88
CA VAL A 65 0.62 -0.34 9.78
C VAL A 65 1.48 -0.39 11.05
N THR A 66 1.45 0.66 11.88
CA THR A 66 2.26 0.75 13.11
C THR A 66 1.45 0.40 14.36
N ILE A 67 0.14 0.65 14.36
CA ILE A 67 -0.71 0.61 15.57
C ILE A 67 -1.70 -0.56 15.54
N GLY A 68 -1.97 -1.14 14.36
CA GLY A 68 -3.10 -2.04 14.16
C GLY A 68 -4.42 -1.27 14.13
N GLY A 69 -5.52 -1.99 13.97
CA GLY A 69 -6.88 -1.46 14.05
C GLY A 69 -7.76 -2.46 14.78
N ASP A 70 -8.59 -1.98 15.71
CA ASP A 70 -9.63 -2.76 16.38
C ASP A 70 -10.77 -3.14 15.44
N LYS A 71 -10.91 -2.37 14.35
CA LYS A 71 -11.90 -2.50 13.28
C LYS A 71 -11.20 -2.38 11.92
N PHE A 72 -11.78 -2.96 10.87
CA PHE A 72 -11.26 -2.93 9.49
C PHE A 72 -9.96 -3.74 9.29
N ILE A 73 -9.96 -4.99 9.77
CA ILE A 73 -8.77 -5.84 9.72
C ILE A 73 -8.27 -6.13 8.29
N ASP A 74 -9.16 -6.17 7.31
CA ASP A 74 -8.85 -6.28 5.88
C ASP A 74 -8.05 -5.09 5.36
N TYR A 75 -8.43 -3.87 5.74
CA TYR A 75 -7.68 -2.66 5.44
C TYR A 75 -6.30 -2.69 6.12
N VAL A 76 -6.24 -3.05 7.40
CA VAL A 76 -4.97 -3.18 8.16
C VAL A 76 -4.05 -4.19 7.49
N MET A 77 -4.56 -5.37 7.10
CA MET A 77 -3.83 -6.39 6.37
C MET A 77 -3.31 -5.86 5.03
N SER A 78 -4.16 -5.16 4.25
CA SER A 78 -3.75 -4.61 2.96
C SER A 78 -2.59 -3.62 3.08
N LYS A 79 -2.57 -2.79 4.12
CA LYS A 79 -1.50 -1.81 4.35
C LYS A 79 -0.21 -2.46 4.84
N HIS A 80 -0.30 -3.53 5.65
CA HIS A 80 0.86 -4.36 6.00
C HIS A 80 1.44 -5.06 4.77
N ALA A 81 0.60 -5.55 3.86
CA ALA A 81 1.05 -6.17 2.61
C ALA A 81 1.85 -5.17 1.74
N VAL A 82 1.40 -3.92 1.66
CA VAL A 82 2.14 -2.84 0.97
C VAL A 82 3.49 -2.58 1.65
N LEU A 83 3.57 -2.57 2.99
CA LEU A 83 4.84 -2.40 3.68
C LEU A 83 5.81 -3.57 3.40
N GLY A 84 5.31 -4.80 3.40
CA GLY A 84 6.07 -5.99 3.03
C GLY A 84 6.64 -5.89 1.61
N LEU A 85 5.80 -5.47 0.65
CA LEU A 85 6.22 -5.21 -0.73
C LEU A 85 7.37 -4.19 -0.79
N VAL A 86 7.22 -3.05 -0.11
CA VAL A 86 8.23 -1.99 -0.12
C VAL A 86 9.56 -2.50 0.43
N ARG A 87 9.56 -3.16 1.59
CA ARG A 87 10.77 -3.72 2.20
C ARG A 87 11.49 -4.70 1.27
N SER A 88 10.75 -5.64 0.70
CA SER A 88 11.30 -6.62 -0.24
C SER A 88 11.85 -5.96 -1.51
N ALA A 89 11.13 -5.00 -2.08
CA ALA A 89 11.55 -4.28 -3.26
C ALA A 89 12.81 -3.43 -3.01
N SER A 90 12.92 -2.77 -1.86
CA SER A 90 14.11 -1.99 -1.49
C SER A 90 15.36 -2.86 -1.40
N LEU A 91 15.25 -4.07 -0.85
CA LEU A 91 16.37 -5.01 -0.75
C LEU A 91 16.84 -5.47 -2.12
N GLN A 92 15.90 -5.86 -3.00
CA GLN A 92 16.24 -6.36 -4.34
C GLN A 92 16.78 -5.27 -5.27
N LEU A 93 16.20 -4.06 -5.18
CA LEU A 93 16.47 -2.99 -6.13
C LEU A 93 17.61 -2.05 -5.71
N GLY A 94 18.03 -2.13 -4.44
CA GLY A 94 19.11 -1.31 -3.88
C GLY A 94 20.42 -1.45 -4.65
N ALA A 95 20.77 -2.68 -5.08
CA ALA A 95 21.98 -2.95 -5.88
C ALA A 95 21.99 -2.20 -7.23
N TYR A 96 20.81 -1.85 -7.77
CA TYR A 96 20.65 -1.11 -9.02
C TYR A 96 20.52 0.40 -8.81
N GLY A 97 20.69 0.89 -7.58
CA GLY A 97 20.53 2.32 -7.25
C GLY A 97 19.07 2.80 -7.29
N ILE A 98 18.11 1.88 -7.16
CA ILE A 98 16.68 2.18 -7.10
C ILE A 98 16.20 1.99 -5.66
N ARG A 99 15.77 3.08 -5.02
CA ARG A 99 15.22 3.05 -3.67
C ARG A 99 13.71 2.90 -3.70
N VAL A 100 13.15 2.08 -2.83
CA VAL A 100 11.69 2.02 -2.63
C VAL A 100 11.39 2.45 -1.21
N ASN A 101 10.46 3.38 -1.02
CA ASN A 101 10.10 3.89 0.30
C ASN A 101 8.59 3.96 0.44
N CYS A 102 8.13 3.87 1.69
CA CYS A 102 6.74 4.03 2.03
C CYS A 102 6.57 5.23 2.95
N VAL A 103 5.58 6.08 2.65
CA VAL A 103 5.23 7.23 3.48
C VAL A 103 3.79 7.06 3.95
N PRO A 104 3.50 7.10 5.26
CA PRO A 104 2.13 7.18 5.73
C PRO A 104 1.56 8.56 5.32
N PRO A 105 0.36 8.62 4.71
CA PRO A 105 -0.32 9.87 4.47
C PRO A 105 -0.57 10.53 5.83
N ARG A 106 -0.10 11.76 5.98
CA ARG A 106 -0.52 12.63 7.08
C ARG A 106 -2.04 12.82 6.94
N MET A 107 -2.81 12.65 8.02
CA MET A 107 -4.23 13.03 8.00
C MET A 107 -4.32 14.48 7.51
N VAL A 108 -4.92 14.67 6.33
CA VAL A 108 -5.29 15.99 5.85
C VAL A 108 -6.69 16.22 6.38
N HIS A 109 -6.81 17.03 7.44
CA HIS A 109 -8.12 17.55 7.84
C HIS A 109 -8.57 18.45 6.69
N GLY A 110 -9.56 18.02 5.92
CA GLY A 110 -10.31 18.93 5.08
C GLY A 110 -11.07 19.87 6.02
N SER A 111 -10.51 21.04 6.30
CA SER A 111 -11.30 22.12 6.89
C SER A 111 -12.35 22.50 5.86
N HIS A 112 -13.59 22.07 6.09
CA HIS A 112 -14.73 22.81 5.58
C HIS A 112 -14.69 24.19 6.25
N THR A 113 -14.22 25.19 5.50
CA THR A 113 -14.54 26.60 5.70
C THR A 113 -15.44 27.03 4.58
#